data_AF-A0A383EBM8-F1
#
_entry.id   AF-A0A383EBM8-F1
#
_cell.length_a   1.000
_cell.length_b   1.000
_cell.length_c   1.000
_cell.angle_alpha   90.00
_cell.angle_beta   90.00
_cell.angle_gamma   90.00
#
_symmetry.space_group_name_H-M   'P 1'
#
loop_
_entity.id
_entity.type
_entity.pdbx_description
1 polymer ?
#
loop_
_entity_poly.entity_id
_entity_poly.type
_entity_poly.pdbx_seq_one_letter_code
_entity_poly.pdbx_strand_id
1 'polypeptide(L)'
;MKNNKKIYLITNHELNNIILEKSEYSFNTIIVKDDKSCSTALLTSSKKADLIIIMNNYFTSMNATTKIIKDISIPIIYCSINNLELEDKKSKIASLVPYVIHG
;
A
#
# COMPACT_ATOMS: atom_id res chain seq x y z
N MET A 1 3.21 -27.44 7.43
CA MET A 1 2.35 -26.49 6.68
C MET A 1 3.28 -25.49 6.00
N LYS A 2 3.22 -25.33 4.67
CA LYS A 2 3.91 -24.19 4.01
C LYS A 2 3.24 -22.92 4.53
N ASN A 3 3.98 -22.05 5.20
CA ASN A 3 3.47 -20.73 5.58
C ASN A 3 3.40 -19.90 4.30
N ASN A 4 2.20 -19.76 3.74
CA ASN A 4 1.98 -18.87 2.61
C ASN A 4 2.38 -17.45 3.01
N LYS A 5 3.22 -16.83 2.19
CA LYS A 5 3.65 -15.44 2.38
C LYS A 5 2.44 -14.50 2.29
N LYS A 6 2.32 -13.57 3.23
CA LYS A 6 1.15 -12.70 3.39
C LYS A 6 1.37 -11.34 2.75
N ILE A 7 0.65 -11.08 1.66
CA ILE A 7 0.69 -9.79 0.96
C ILE A 7 -0.57 -9.02 1.32
N TYR A 8 -0.41 -7.78 1.76
CA TYR A 8 -1.52 -6.87 2.02
C TYR A 8 -1.53 -5.77 0.98
N LEU A 9 -2.68 -5.58 0.34
CA LEU A 9 -2.92 -4.53 -0.63
C LEU A 9 -3.86 -3.49 -0.02
N ILE A 10 -3.39 -2.26 0.13
CA ILE A 10 -4.16 -1.13 0.67
C ILE A 10 -4.45 -0.18 -0.49
N THR A 11 -5.73 0.09 -0.74
CA THR A 11 -6.19 0.89 -1.88
C THR A 11 -7.43 1.69 -1.52
N ASN A 12 -7.69 2.78 -2.22
CA ASN A 12 -8.92 3.58 -2.12
C ASN A 12 -9.93 3.29 -3.24
N HIS A 13 -9.68 2.28 -4.06
CA HIS A 13 -10.56 1.86 -5.15
C HIS A 13 -10.87 0.37 -5.07
N GLU A 14 -12.06 -0.01 -5.55
CA GLU A 14 -12.40 -1.41 -5.74
C GLU A 14 -11.52 -2.04 -6.82
N LEU A 15 -11.04 -3.26 -6.56
CA LEU A 15 -10.23 -4.01 -7.50
C LEU A 15 -11.15 -4.93 -8.30
N ASN A 16 -11.49 -4.49 -9.51
CA ASN A 16 -12.18 -5.34 -10.47
C ASN A 16 -11.15 -6.31 -11.07
N ASN A 17 -11.38 -7.62 -10.91
CA ASN A 17 -10.62 -8.71 -11.54
C ASN A 17 -9.18 -8.93 -11.03
N ILE A 18 -8.98 -9.15 -9.73
CA ILE A 18 -7.73 -9.79 -9.30
C ILE A 18 -7.82 -11.27 -9.65
N ILE A 19 -7.24 -11.67 -10.78
CA ILE A 19 -7.04 -13.08 -11.12
C ILE A 19 -5.89 -13.59 -10.25
N LEU A 20 -6.21 -14.08 -9.05
CA LEU A 20 -5.27 -14.81 -8.20
C LEU A 20 -5.25 -16.27 -8.63
N GLU A 21 -4.57 -16.57 -9.74
CA GLU A 21 -4.22 -17.96 -10.04
C GLU A 21 -3.40 -18.55 -8.89
N LYS A 22 -3.58 -19.87 -8.63
CA LYS A 22 -3.01 -20.64 -7.50
C LYS A 22 -1.59 -20.20 -7.12
N SER A 23 -1.50 -19.21 -6.24
CA SER A 23 -0.23 -18.65 -5.78
C SER A 23 0.09 -19.20 -4.41
N GLU A 24 1.39 -19.37 -4.11
CA GLU A 24 1.85 -19.69 -2.76
C GLU A 24 1.71 -18.51 -1.77
N TYR A 25 1.14 -17.39 -2.24
CA TYR A 25 0.91 -16.17 -1.49
C TYR A 25 -0.56 -16.05 -1.10
N SER A 26 -0.81 -15.55 0.11
CA SER A 26 -2.14 -15.11 0.52
C SER A 26 -2.25 -13.60 0.36
N PHE A 27 -3.19 -13.14 -0.47
CA PHE A 27 -3.47 -11.73 -0.68
C PHE A 27 -4.64 -11.27 0.19
N ASN A 28 -4.46 -10.14 0.86
CA ASN A 28 -5.49 -9.49 1.65
C ASN A 28 -5.66 -8.06 1.14
N THR A 29 -6.81 -7.77 0.53
CA THR A 29 -7.16 -6.42 0.08
C THR A 29 -7.87 -5.66 1.19
N ILE A 30 -7.46 -4.43 1.44
CA ILE A 30 -8.10 -3.49 2.36
C ILE A 30 -8.43 -2.22 1.60
N ILE A 31 -9.72 -1.92 1.53
CA ILE A 31 -10.22 -0.67 0.93
C ILE A 31 -10.26 0.40 2.02
N VAL A 32 -9.64 1.54 1.75
CA VAL A 32 -9.52 2.68 2.66
C VAL A 32 -10.11 3.93 2.01
N LYS A 33 -10.68 4.84 2.80
CA LYS A 33 -11.42 6.00 2.28
C LYS A 33 -10.79 7.34 2.64
N ASP A 34 -9.84 7.33 3.56
CA ASP A 34 -9.20 8.51 4.11
C ASP A 34 -7.82 8.17 4.71
N ASP A 35 -7.05 9.20 5.10
CA ASP A 35 -5.73 9.07 5.73
C ASP A 35 -5.77 8.23 7.01
N LYS A 36 -6.81 8.37 7.83
CA LYS A 36 -6.93 7.68 9.11
C LYS A 36 -7.17 6.19 8.95
N SER A 37 -8.03 5.81 7.99
CA SER A 37 -8.29 4.42 7.65
C SER A 37 -7.07 3.78 6.99
N CYS A 38 -6.35 4.53 6.13
CA CYS A 38 -5.07 4.10 5.56
C CYS A 38 -4.00 3.88 6.65
N SER A 39 -3.81 4.81 7.58
CA SER A 39 -2.84 4.69 8.65
C SER A 39 -3.15 3.50 9.58
N THR A 40 -4.43 3.26 9.86
CA THR A 40 -4.90 2.14 10.68
C THR A 40 -4.69 0.80 9.98
N ALA A 41 -5.03 0.71 8.68
CA ALA A 41 -4.79 -0.46 7.86
C ALA A 41 -3.30 -0.79 7.80
N LEU A 42 -2.47 0.21 7.54
CA LEU A 42 -1.02 0.08 7.45
C LEU A 42 -0.42 -0.46 8.76
N LEU A 43 -0.80 0.10 9.91
CA LEU A 43 -0.35 -0.35 11.23
C LEU A 43 -0.81 -1.77 11.57
N THR A 44 -2.01 -2.16 11.13
CA THR A 44 -2.57 -3.47 11.43
C THR A 44 -1.93 -4.55 10.55
N SER A 45 -1.74 -4.23 9.26
CA SER A 45 -1.11 -5.10 8.28
C SER A 45 0.38 -5.31 8.58
N SER A 46 1.12 -4.30 9.04
CA SER A 46 2.55 -4.42 9.33
C SER A 46 2.89 -5.47 10.41
N LYS A 47 1.92 -5.83 11.26
CA LYS A 47 2.07 -6.89 12.28
C LYS A 47 2.00 -8.31 11.73
N LYS A 48 1.47 -8.49 10.51
CA LYS A 48 1.13 -9.80 9.93
C LYS A 48 1.64 -10.01 8.52
N ALA A 49 1.97 -8.94 7.80
CA ALA A 49 2.38 -8.95 6.41
C ALA A 49 3.85 -9.35 6.27
N ASP A 50 4.14 -10.08 5.19
CA ASP A 50 5.49 -10.20 4.65
C ASP A 50 5.79 -9.07 3.64
N LEU A 51 4.74 -8.48 3.04
CA LEU A 51 4.81 -7.37 2.09
C LEU A 51 3.53 -6.53 2.17
N ILE A 52 3.68 -5.22 2.06
CA ILE A 52 2.56 -4.28 1.90
C ILE A 52 2.69 -3.57 0.56
N ILE A 53 1.59 -3.53 -0.18
CA ILE A 53 1.44 -2.74 -1.41
C ILE A 53 0.40 -1.66 -1.14
N ILE A 54 0.76 -0.40 -1.37
CA ILE A 54 -0.14 0.75 -1.27
C ILE A 54 -0.41 1.24 -2.69
N MET A 55 -1.65 1.12 -3.17
CA MET A 55 -2.06 1.56 -4.51
C MET A 55 -2.92 2.80 -4.45
N ASN A 56 -2.64 3.79 -5.30
CA ASN A 56 -3.52 4.92 -5.65
C ASN A 56 -4.12 5.73 -4.50
N ASN A 57 -3.60 5.59 -3.29
CA ASN A 57 -4.06 6.36 -2.14
C ASN A 57 -3.61 7.82 -2.30
N TYR A 58 -4.49 8.63 -2.86
CA TYR A 58 -4.40 10.09 -2.90
C TYR A 58 -5.52 10.66 -2.04
N PHE A 59 -5.19 10.91 -0.78
CA PHE A 59 -6.07 11.65 0.13
C PHE A 59 -5.60 13.10 0.20
N THR A 60 -6.54 14.03 0.45
CA THR A 60 -6.25 15.47 0.59
C THR A 60 -5.20 15.75 1.68
N SER A 61 -5.12 14.90 2.70
CA SER A 61 -4.09 14.88 3.74
C SER A 61 -3.50 13.48 3.85
N MET A 62 -2.20 13.38 4.14
CA MET A 62 -1.46 12.12 4.31
C MET A 62 -0.58 12.10 5.57
N ASN A 63 -0.87 12.97 6.53
CA ASN A 63 -0.03 13.18 7.71
C ASN A 63 -0.01 11.95 8.64
N ALA A 64 -1.15 11.26 8.82
CA ALA A 64 -1.21 10.09 9.70
C ALA A 64 -0.47 8.90 9.07
N THR A 65 -0.70 8.64 7.79
CA THR A 65 -0.05 7.55 7.05
C THR A 65 1.46 7.77 6.96
N THR A 66 1.91 8.98 6.59
CA THR A 66 3.35 9.30 6.47
C THR A 66 4.10 9.31 7.79
N LYS A 67 3.40 9.53 8.92
CA LYS A 67 4.00 9.39 10.25
C LYS A 67 4.33 7.92 10.55
N ILE A 68 3.37 7.03 10.32
CA ILE A 68 3.52 5.61 10.67
C ILE A 68 4.46 4.89 9.69
N ILE A 69 4.45 5.26 8.41
CA ILE A 69 5.22 4.53 7.39
C ILE A 69 6.72 4.50 7.66
N LYS A 70 7.25 5.55 8.32
CA LYS A 70 8.67 5.66 8.70
C LYS A 70 9.09 4.63 9.74
N ASP A 71 8.14 4.14 10.53
CA ASP A 71 8.38 3.23 11.65
C ASP A 71 8.11 1.76 11.26
N ILE A 72 7.76 1.48 9.99
CA ILE A 72 7.46 0.13 9.51
C ILE A 72 8.70 -0.52 8.91
N SER A 73 9.07 -1.67 9.45
CA SER A 73 10.21 -2.48 8.97
C SER A 73 9.86 -3.46 7.85
N ILE A 74 8.57 -3.70 7.60
CA ILE A 74 8.10 -4.58 6.51
C ILE A 74 8.31 -3.87 5.18
N PRO A 75 8.74 -4.58 4.10
CA PRO A 75 8.82 -3.99 2.77
C PRO A 75 7.48 -3.37 2.33
N ILE A 76 7.56 -2.14 1.83
CA ILE A 76 6.41 -1.41 1.28
C ILE A 76 6.70 -1.04 -0.17
N ILE A 77 5.78 -1.37 -1.06
CA ILE A 77 5.75 -0.88 -2.44
C ILE A 77 4.63 0.15 -2.55
N TYR A 78 4.95 1.34 -3.03
CA TYR A 78 3.93 2.33 -3.40
C TYR A 78 3.71 2.29 -4.91
N CYS A 79 2.46 2.10 -5.31
CA CYS A 79 2.05 2.07 -6.71
C CYS A 79 1.10 3.23 -6.98
N SER A 80 1.35 3.96 -8.06
CA SER A 80 0.44 4.97 -8.59
C SER A 80 0.14 4.72 -10.07
N ILE A 81 -1.11 4.98 -10.48
CA ILE A 81 -1.49 5.04 -11.90
C ILE A 81 -1.14 6.37 -12.56
N ASN A 82 -0.77 7.38 -11.77
CA ASN A 82 -0.36 8.68 -12.28
C ASN A 82 1.16 8.77 -12.35
N ASN A 83 1.65 9.48 -13.36
CA ASN A 83 3.07 9.74 -13.52
C ASN A 83 3.48 10.82 -12.52
N LEU A 84 4.04 10.38 -11.41
CA LEU A 84 4.47 11.22 -10.29
C LEU A 84 5.55 12.25 -10.67
N GLU A 85 6.28 12.03 -11.77
CA GLU A 85 7.32 12.94 -12.25
C GLU A 85 6.75 14.06 -13.12
N LEU A 86 5.66 13.80 -13.85
CA LEU A 86 5.04 14.76 -14.76
C LEU A 86 4.00 15.65 -14.09
N GLU A 87 3.34 15.17 -13.03
CA GLU A 87 2.24 15.92 -12.39
C GLU A 87 2.68 16.91 -11.30
N ASP A 88 3.97 17.03 -11.00
CA ASP A 88 4.52 17.80 -9.85
C ASP A 88 3.90 17.41 -8.48
N LYS A 89 3.15 16.30 -8.46
CA LYS A 89 2.44 15.74 -7.31
C LYS A 89 3.19 14.53 -6.76
N LYS A 90 4.45 14.73 -6.37
CA LYS A 90 5.18 13.67 -5.66
C LYS A 90 4.45 13.34 -4.35
N SER A 91 3.87 12.15 -4.30
CA SER A 91 3.25 11.64 -3.08
C SER A 91 4.29 11.58 -1.96
N LYS A 92 3.97 12.14 -0.78
CA LYS A 92 4.85 12.03 0.39
C LYS A 92 5.15 10.56 0.73
N ILE A 93 4.22 9.65 0.44
CA ILE A 93 4.45 8.21 0.61
C ILE A 93 5.56 7.71 -0.31
N ALA A 94 5.55 8.12 -1.59
CA ALA A 94 6.56 7.73 -2.57
C ALA A 94 7.99 8.11 -2.12
N SER A 95 8.15 9.26 -1.46
CA SER A 95 9.47 9.67 -0.90
C SER A 95 9.91 8.91 0.36
N LEU A 96 9.02 8.14 0.98
CA LEU A 96 9.27 7.45 2.25
C LEU A 96 9.42 5.94 2.11
N VAL A 97 9.12 5.39 0.93
CA VAL A 97 9.24 3.95 0.66
C VAL A 97 10.38 3.67 -0.31
N PRO A 98 11.06 2.52 -0.18
CA PRO A 98 12.18 2.19 -1.05
C PRO A 98 11.76 1.80 -2.48
N TYR A 99 10.51 1.36 -2.66
CA TYR A 99 10.02 0.87 -3.95
C TYR A 99 8.80 1.65 -4.40
N VAL A 100 8.91 2.27 -5.57
CA VAL A 100 7.84 3.05 -6.19
C VAL A 100 7.62 2.55 -7.62
N ILE A 101 6.36 2.29 -7.97
CA ILE A 101 5.91 1.98 -9.33
C ILE A 101 4.93 3.08 -9.74
N HIS A 102 5.14 3.74 -10.87
CA HIS A 102 4.22 4.73 -11.41
C HIS A 102 4.05 4.56 -12.92
N GLY A 103 2.83 4.83 -13.42
CA GLY A 103 2.44 4.76 -14.83
C GLY A 103 2.24 6.14 -15.43
#